data_AF-A0A959ETS1-F1
#
_entry.id   AF-A0A959ETS1-F1
#
_cell.length_a   1.000
_cell.length_b   1.000
_cell.length_c   1.000
_cell.angle_alpha   90.00
_cell.angle_beta   90.00
_cell.angle_gamma   90.00
#
_symmetry.space_group_name_H-M   'P 1'
#
loop_
_entity.id
_entity.type
_entity.pdbx_description
1 polymer ?
#
loop_
_entity_poly.entity_id
_entity_poly.type
_entity_poly.pdbx_seq_one_letter_code
_entity_poly.pdbx_strand_id
1 'polypeptide(L)' 'LVDIHLAEAMAQKLYGELKDTVSQTYYEQIFTIHHITREQFDEAYQQLQDDPKLMFQVYEKVLEEINRQEAQVK' A
#
# COMPACT_ATOMS: atom_id res chain seq x y z
N LEU A 1 1.91 3.63 -0.43
CA LEU A 1 2.19 2.29 -1.01
C LEU A 1 2.81 1.34 0.00
N VAL A 2 3.82 1.72 0.79
CA VAL A 2 4.36 0.86 1.87
C VAL A 2 3.26 0.34 2.80
N ASP A 3 2.49 1.24 3.41
CA ASP A 3 1.41 0.86 4.33
C ASP A 3 0.30 0.04 3.67
N ILE A 4 0.04 0.29 2.38
CA ILE A 4 -0.93 -0.48 1.59
C ILE A 4 -0.46 -1.92 1.43
N HIS A 5 0.80 -2.13 1.05
CA HIS A 5 1.35 -3.49 0.92
C HIS A 5 1.50 -4.21 2.26
N LEU A 6 1.80 -3.48 3.34
CA LEU A 6 1.78 -4.05 4.69
C LEU A 6 0.36 -4.49 5.09
N ALA A 7 -0.66 -3.68 4.80
CA ALA A 7 -2.06 -4.04 5.03
C ALA A 7 -2.49 -5.27 4.21
N GLU A 8 -2.06 -5.36 2.95
CA GLU A 8 -2.32 -6.52 2.09
C GLU A 8 -1.64 -7.79 2.63
N ALA A 9 -0.40 -7.68 3.11
CA ALA A 9 0.31 -8.79 3.73
C ALA A 9 -0.39 -9.27 5.02
N MET A 10 -0.90 -8.34 5.84
CA MET A 10 -1.70 -8.68 7.02
C MET A 10 -3.01 -9.39 6.65
N ALA A 11 -3.69 -8.91 5.60
CA ALA A 11 -4.94 -9.49 5.12
C ALA A 11 -4.75 -10.77 4.28
N GLN A 12 -3.51 -11.16 3.95
CA GLN A 12 -3.22 -12.28 3.03
C GLN A 12 -3.80 -13.62 3.52
N LYS A 13 -3.90 -13.81 4.84
CA LYS A 13 -4.44 -15.04 5.46
C LYS A 13 -5.98 -15.08 5.54
N LEU A 14 -6.65 -13.98 5.18
CA LEU A 14 -8.10 -13.88 5.16
C LEU A 14 -8.64 -14.29 3.78
N TYR A 15 -9.90 -14.74 3.73
CA TYR A 15 -10.54 -15.20 2.50
C TYR A 15 -11.97 -14.68 2.39
N GLY A 16 -12.46 -14.60 1.15
CA GLY A 16 -13.83 -14.18 0.84
C GLY A 16 -14.18 -12.79 1.38
N GLU A 17 -15.45 -12.61 1.73
CA GLU A 17 -16.01 -11.33 2.20
C GLU A 17 -15.27 -10.73 3.41
N LEU A 18 -14.68 -11.58 4.26
CA LEU A 18 -13.90 -11.13 5.41
C LEU A 18 -12.61 -10.43 4.96
N LYS A 19 -11.94 -10.95 3.93
CA LYS A 19 -10.75 -10.30 3.37
C LYS A 19 -11.11 -8.94 2.78
N ASP A 20 -12.20 -8.88 2.02
CA ASP A 20 -12.62 -7.64 1.34
C ASP A 20 -12.96 -6.55 2.35
N THR A 21 -13.73 -6.89 3.39
CA THR A 21 -14.11 -5.96 4.47
C THR A 21 -12.88 -5.43 5.23
N VAL A 22 -11.97 -6.33 5.61
CA VAL A 22 -10.76 -5.96 6.35
C VAL A 22 -9.83 -5.10 5.47
N SER A 23 -9.65 -5.47 4.21
CA SER A 23 -8.82 -4.72 3.26
C SER A 23 -9.38 -3.31 3.05
N GLN A 24 -10.70 -3.18 2.88
CA GLN A 24 -11.35 -1.88 2.76
C GLN A 24 -11.11 -1.02 4.00
N THR A 25 -11.30 -1.59 5.19
CA THR A 25 -11.09 -0.87 6.46
C THR A 25 -9.66 -0.38 6.59
N TYR A 26 -8.66 -1.21 6.25
CA TYR A 26 -7.26 -0.79 6.28
C TYR A 26 -6.96 0.33 5.28
N TYR A 27 -7.49 0.24 4.06
CA TYR A 27 -7.30 1.29 3.06
C TYR A 27 -7.88 2.62 3.54
N GLU A 28 -9.09 2.62 4.11
CA GLU A 28 -9.73 3.83 4.67
C GLU A 28 -8.91 4.45 5.81
N GLN A 29 -8.36 3.62 6.69
CA GLN A 29 -7.48 4.08 7.77
C GLN A 29 -6.18 4.67 7.23
N ILE A 30 -5.54 4.02 6.27
CA ILE A 30 -4.31 4.50 5.64
C ILE A 30 -4.54 5.85 4.98
N PHE A 31 -5.62 5.99 4.22
CA PHE A 31 -5.98 7.26 3.58
C PHE A 31 -6.20 8.38 4.60
N THR A 32 -6.85 8.07 5.72
CA THR A 32 -7.03 9.00 6.83
C THR A 32 -5.68 9.43 7.45
N ILE A 33 -4.78 8.48 7.73
CA ILE A 33 -3.45 8.75 8.30
C ILE A 33 -2.63 9.66 7.38
N HIS A 34 -2.66 9.40 6.08
CA HIS A 34 -1.91 10.16 5.08
C HIS A 34 -2.62 11.42 4.60
N HIS A 35 -3.83 11.71 5.10
CA HIS A 35 -4.65 12.84 4.70
C HIS A 35 -4.90 12.91 3.19
N ILE A 36 -5.10 11.74 2.57
CA ILE A 36 -5.43 11.60 1.15
C ILE A 36 -6.82 11.00 0.99
N THR A 37 -7.43 11.24 -0.16
CA THR A 37 -8.67 10.58 -0.58
C THR A 37 -8.36 9.32 -1.38
N ARG A 38 -9.37 8.46 -1.54
CA ARG A 38 -9.27 7.30 -2.43
C ARG A 38 -9.02 7.74 -3.87
N GLU A 39 -9.72 8.77 -4.33
CA GLU A 39 -9.60 9.28 -5.68
C GLU A 39 -8.19 9.78 -5.99
N GLN A 40 -7.56 10.50 -5.05
CA GLN A 40 -6.17 10.95 -5.19
C GLN A 40 -5.19 9.78 -5.24
N PHE A 41 -5.42 8.73 -4.44
CA PHE A 41 -4.60 7.53 -4.49
C PHE A 41 -4.77 6.80 -5.82
N ASP A 42 -6.02 6.58 -6.25
CA ASP A 42 -6.34 5.86 -7.49
C ASP A 42 -5.78 6.61 -8.72
N GLU A 43 -5.87 7.94 -8.75
CA GLU A 43 -5.27 8.77 -9.81
C GLU A 43 -3.74 8.63 -9.84
N ALA A 44 -3.09 8.75 -8.68
CA ALA A 44 -1.63 8.59 -8.59
C ALA A 44 -1.19 7.17 -8.97
N TYR A 45 -1.96 6.16 -8.57
CA TYR A 45 -1.67 4.76 -8.88
C TYR A 45 -1.86 4.47 -10.37
N GLN A 46 -2.88 5.05 -11.00
CA GLN A 46 -3.08 4.95 -12.46
C GLN A 46 -1.89 5.55 -13.22
N GLN A 47 -1.40 6.72 -12.80
CA GLN A 47 -0.20 7.33 -13.41
C GLN A 47 1.04 6.42 -13.29
N LEU A 48 1.16 5.68 -12.18
CA LEU A 48 2.23 4.68 -12.04
C LEU A 48 2.00 3.48 -12.98
N GLN A 49 0.77 3.00 -13.14
CA GLN A 49 0.48 1.88 -14.04
C GLN A 49 0.78 2.21 -15.51
N ASP A 50 0.58 3.46 -15.90
CA ASP A 50 0.81 3.93 -17.28
C ASP A 50 2.30 4.15 -17.61
N ASP A 51 3.17 4.25 -16.59
CA ASP A 51 4.63 4.33 -16.75
C ASP A 51 5.36 3.18 -16.00
N PRO A 52 5.67 2.07 -16.69
CA PRO A 52 6.33 0.92 -16.08
C PRO A 52 7.70 1.25 -15.45
N LYS A 53 8.41 2.25 -15.99
CA LYS A 53 9.73 2.64 -15.45
C LYS A 53 9.55 3.38 -14.13
N LEU A 54 8.58 4.29 -14.06
CA LEU A 54 8.25 4.98 -12.82
C LEU A 54 7.71 4.01 -11.77
N MET A 55 6.85 3.07 -12.16
CA MET A 55 6.35 2.02 -11.26
C MET A 55 7.51 1.23 -10.63
N PHE A 56 8.48 0.79 -11.44
CA PHE A 56 9.65 0.07 -10.94
C PHE A 56 10.44 0.89 -9.91
N GLN A 57 10.71 2.16 -10.20
CA GLN A 57 11.43 3.05 -9.29
C GLN A 57 10.69 3.27 -7.97
N VAL A 58 9.36 3.41 -8.02
CA VAL A 58 8.54 3.55 -6.80
C VAL A 58 8.54 2.26 -6.00
N TYR A 59 8.48 1.12 -6.67
CA TYR A 59 8.55 -0.19 -6.01
C TYR A 59 9.90 -0.43 -5.32
N GLU A 60 11.02 -0.04 -5.94
CA GLU A 60 12.34 -0.07 -5.30
C GLU A 60 12.35 0.73 -3.99
N LYS A 61 11.80 1.95 -4.00
CA LYS A 61 11.68 2.78 -2.79
C LYS A 61 10.79 2.16 -1.72
N VAL A 62 9.71 1.47 -2.11
CA VAL A 62 8.85 0.74 -1.18
C VAL A 62 9.64 -0.37 -0.48
N LEU A 63 10.43 -1.16 -1.23
CA LEU A 63 11.25 -2.22 -0.65
C LEU A 63 12.36 -1.67 0.26
N GLU A 64 13.03 -0.60 -0.15
CA GLU A 64 14.03 0.08 0.68
C GLU A 64 13.45 0.56 2.00
N GLU A 65 12.26 1.15 1.97
CA GLU A 65 11.57 1.64 3.16
C GLU A 65 11.19 0.50 4.11
N ILE A 66 10.65 -0.60 3.58
CA ILE A 66 10.33 -1.80 4.38
C ILE A 66 11.60 -2.35 5.05
N ASN A 67 12.67 -2.55 4.28
CA ASN A 67 13.94 -3.06 4.82
C ASN A 67 14.52 -2.13 5.90
N ARG A 68 14.40 -0.81 5.72
CA ARG A 68 14.83 0.17 6.71
C ARG A 68 14.04 0.05 8.02
N GLN A 69 12.73 -0.12 7.94
CA GLN A 69 11.87 -0.31 9.11
C GLN A 69 12.20 -1.62 9.84
N GLU A 70 12.40 -2.72 9.10
CA GLU A 70 12.82 -4.00 9.70
C GLU A 70 14.15 -3.88 10.45
N ALA A 71 15.12 -3.15 9.90
CA ALA A 71 16.42 -2.94 10.52
C ALA A 71 16.35 -2.12 11.83
N GLN A 72 15.31 -1.31 12.02
CA GLN A 72 15.10 -0.52 13.25
C GLN A 72 14.40 -1.32 14.36
N VAL A 73 13.75 -2.44 14.01
CA VAL A 73 13.02 -3.29 14.95
C VAL A 73 13.90 -4.45 15.47
N LYS A 74 15.09 -4.66 14.90
CA LYS A 74 16.11 -5.62 15.34
C LYS A 74 17.11 -5.01 16.32
#